data_AF-A0A833WXQ7-F1
#
_entry.id   AF-A0A833WXQ7-F1
#
_cell.length_a   1.000
_cell.length_b   1.000
_cell.length_c   1.000
_cell.angle_alpha   90.00
_cell.angle_beta   90.00
_cell.angle_gamma   90.00
#
_symmetry.space_group_name_H-M   'P 1'
#
loop_
_entity.id
_entity.type
_entity.pdbx_description
1 polymer ?
#
loop_
_entity_poly.entity_id
_entity_poly.type
_entity_poly.pdbx_seq_one_letter_code
_entity_poly.pdbx_strand_id
1 'polypeptide(L)'
;MLRSALVLRCCGTRYSACRLTQTRTKITIPAAGGGRRRRLKPKLPKDKFALLSAEFLDRVQTAMEPLHPPVNDKFQLQRDGNDELVIHTNSKEFVIEVLSSKQQIEFSSPVSGLRTYQWNAMAKRWEDETDSHDIEGLLTRDLMRFCAGIPLF
;
A
#
# COMPACT_ATOMS: atom_id res chain seq x y z
N MET A 1 -34.65 -29.30 -80.73
CA MET A 1 -34.49 -27.85 -80.93
C MET A 1 -33.38 -27.39 -79.98
N LEU A 2 -32.09 -27.55 -80.28
CA LEU A 2 -31.22 -26.87 -81.26
C LEU A 2 -31.17 -25.35 -81.09
N ARG A 3 -30.08 -24.89 -80.46
CA ARG A 3 -29.28 -23.66 -80.64
C ARG A 3 -28.07 -23.79 -79.68
N SER A 4 -26.86 -24.18 -80.10
CA SER A 4 -25.83 -23.44 -80.88
C SER A 4 -25.48 -22.09 -80.22
N ALA A 5 -24.24 -21.66 -79.98
CA ALA A 5 -22.90 -21.98 -80.50
C ALA A 5 -21.83 -21.59 -79.42
N LEU A 6 -20.66 -22.22 -79.25
CA LEU A 6 -19.40 -22.16 -80.04
C LEU A 6 -18.96 -20.70 -80.33
N VAL A 7 -17.78 -20.22 -79.89
CA VAL A 7 -16.46 -20.31 -80.56
C VAL A 7 -15.42 -19.67 -79.59
N LEU A 8 -14.33 -20.35 -79.16
CA LEU A 8 -12.97 -20.36 -79.76
C LEU A 8 -12.29 -18.96 -79.69
N ARG A 9 -11.11 -18.73 -79.09
CA ARG A 9 -9.79 -19.23 -79.48
C ARG A 9 -8.67 -18.65 -78.58
N CYS A 10 -7.60 -19.45 -78.42
CA CYS A 10 -6.17 -19.08 -78.41
C CYS A 10 -5.63 -18.21 -77.23
N CYS A 11 -4.39 -18.33 -76.75
CA CYS A 11 -3.28 -19.26 -76.92
C CYS A 11 -2.19 -18.80 -75.91
N GLY A 12 -1.40 -19.75 -75.37
CA GLY A 12 0.04 -19.54 -75.21
C GLY A 12 0.58 -18.85 -73.95
N THR A 13 1.34 -19.67 -73.20
CA THR A 13 2.70 -19.40 -72.70
C THR A 13 2.85 -19.16 -71.18
N ARG A 14 3.43 -20.20 -70.56
CA ARG A 14 4.36 -20.28 -69.42
C ARG A 14 4.72 -18.93 -68.78
N TYR A 15 4.69 -18.84 -67.44
CA TYR A 15 5.87 -18.62 -66.59
C TYR A 15 5.49 -18.70 -65.09
N SER A 16 6.32 -19.46 -64.37
CA SER A 16 6.77 -19.38 -62.97
C SER A 16 5.88 -18.87 -61.82
N ALA A 17 5.78 -19.78 -60.83
CA ALA A 17 6.04 -19.59 -59.39
C ALA A 17 5.17 -18.63 -58.57
N CYS A 18 4.50 -19.18 -57.54
CA CYS A 18 4.91 -19.02 -56.14
C CYS A 18 4.03 -19.88 -55.23
N ARG A 19 4.66 -20.81 -54.51
CA ARG A 19 4.05 -21.48 -53.35
C ARG A 19 4.04 -20.48 -52.19
N LEU A 20 2.89 -20.29 -51.55
CA LEU A 20 2.84 -19.77 -50.18
C LEU A 20 1.89 -20.65 -49.36
N THR A 21 2.52 -21.54 -48.61
CA THR A 21 1.96 -22.37 -47.55
C THR A 21 1.38 -21.50 -46.43
N GLN A 22 0.11 -21.67 -46.10
CA GLN A 22 -0.51 -21.08 -44.90
C GLN A 22 0.10 -21.71 -43.64
N THR A 23 0.76 -20.89 -42.82
CA THR A 23 1.16 -21.27 -41.47
C THR A 23 0.08 -20.85 -40.48
N ARG A 24 -0.59 -21.84 -39.90
CA ARG A 24 -1.53 -21.71 -38.78
C ARG A 24 -0.78 -21.22 -37.54
N THR A 25 -1.01 -19.98 -37.14
CA THR A 25 -0.44 -19.42 -35.90
C THR A 25 -1.17 -19.98 -34.68
N LYS A 26 -0.41 -20.65 -33.80
CA LYS A 26 -0.87 -21.12 -32.48
C LYS A 26 -0.85 -19.92 -31.52
N ILE A 27 -2.02 -19.32 -31.28
CA ILE A 27 -2.18 -18.27 -30.27
C ILE A 27 -2.01 -18.94 -28.90
N THR A 28 -0.95 -18.57 -28.19
CA THR A 28 -0.71 -18.98 -26.81
C THR A 28 -1.24 -17.87 -25.90
N ILE A 29 -2.26 -18.19 -25.10
CA ILE A 29 -2.79 -17.28 -24.07
C ILE A 29 -1.81 -17.32 -22.89
N PRO A 30 -1.16 -16.21 -22.49
CA PRO A 30 -0.33 -16.21 -21.30
C PRO A 30 -1.23 -16.33 -20.06
N ALA A 31 -0.94 -17.33 -19.23
CA ALA A 31 -1.59 -17.50 -17.95
C ALA A 31 -1.40 -16.25 -17.07
N ALA A 32 -2.50 -15.68 -16.60
CA ALA A 32 -2.52 -14.60 -15.62
C ALA A 32 -2.06 -15.14 -14.26
N GLY A 33 -0.75 -15.30 -14.10
CA GLY A 33 -0.08 -15.69 -12.87
C GLY A 33 1.08 -14.73 -12.57
N GLY A 34 0.86 -13.43 -12.80
CA GLY A 34 1.80 -12.39 -12.41
C GLY A 34 1.77 -12.23 -10.90
N GLY A 35 2.44 -13.12 -10.17
CA GLY A 35 2.84 -12.83 -8.81
C GLY A 35 3.61 -11.52 -8.85
N ARG A 36 3.00 -10.42 -8.38
CA ARG A 36 3.69 -9.14 -8.19
C ARG A 36 4.94 -9.47 -7.38
N ARG A 37 6.11 -9.49 -8.03
CA ARG A 37 7.39 -9.46 -7.33
C ARG A 37 7.29 -8.24 -6.42
N ARG A 38 7.11 -8.45 -5.11
CA ARG A 38 7.15 -7.38 -4.12
C ARG A 38 8.53 -6.76 -4.28
N ARG A 39 8.57 -5.60 -4.94
CA ARG A 39 9.80 -4.84 -5.13
C ARG A 39 10.24 -4.51 -3.71
N LEU A 40 11.34 -5.12 -3.26
CA LEU A 40 11.87 -4.86 -1.93
C LEU A 40 12.12 -3.35 -1.85
N LYS A 41 11.32 -2.65 -1.04
CA LYS A 41 11.51 -1.22 -0.82
C LYS A 41 12.94 -1.03 -0.31
N PRO A 42 13.71 -0.08 -0.85
CA PRO A 42 15.03 0.22 -0.33
C PRO A 42 14.95 0.47 1.17
N LYS A 43 15.70 -0.28 1.96
CA LYS A 43 15.75 -0.09 3.42
C LYS A 43 16.33 1.30 3.72
N LEU A 44 15.72 2.00 4.68
CA LEU A 44 16.22 3.29 5.11
C LEU A 44 17.57 3.13 5.83
N PRO A 45 18.46 4.15 5.81
CA PRO A 45 19.57 4.19 6.74
C PRO A 45 19.05 4.10 8.18
N LYS A 46 19.74 3.33 9.04
CA LYS A 46 19.30 3.09 10.43
C LYS A 46 19.10 4.39 11.20
N ASP A 47 20.06 5.31 11.09
CA ASP A 47 20.02 6.61 11.78
C ASP A 47 18.83 7.45 11.30
N LYS A 48 18.56 7.42 9.99
CA LYS A 48 17.41 8.13 9.42
C LYS A 48 16.08 7.56 9.92
N PHE A 49 15.97 6.23 10.04
CA PHE A 49 14.77 5.60 10.60
C PHE A 49 14.56 6.03 12.06
N ALA A 50 15.61 5.96 12.89
CA ALA A 50 15.54 6.33 14.30
C ALA A 50 15.13 7.80 14.49
N LEU A 51 15.66 8.71 13.65
CA LEU A 51 15.25 10.12 13.67
C LEU A 51 13.77 10.29 13.30
N LEU A 52 13.33 9.67 12.20
CA LEU A 52 11.95 9.78 11.74
C LEU A 52 10.93 9.17 12.70
N SER A 53 11.28 8.06 13.36
CA SER A 53 10.42 7.43 14.36
C SER A 53 10.35 8.27 15.63
N ALA A 54 11.47 8.82 16.11
CA ALA A 54 11.49 9.72 17.26
C ALA A 54 10.68 10.99 17.00
N GLU A 55 10.89 11.64 15.85
CA GLU A 55 10.11 12.80 15.41
C GLU A 55 8.62 12.48 15.34
N PHE A 56 8.26 11.28 14.87
CA PHE A 56 6.87 10.86 14.84
C PHE A 56 6.26 10.71 16.24
N LEU A 57 6.97 10.08 17.18
CA LEU A 57 6.50 9.98 18.57
C LEU A 57 6.36 11.36 19.22
N ASP A 58 7.30 12.29 18.96
CA ASP A 58 7.23 13.68 19.44
C ASP A 58 5.98 14.40 18.88
N ARG A 59 5.70 14.21 17.60
CA ARG A 59 4.48 14.74 16.96
C ARG A 59 3.22 14.17 17.59
N VAL A 60 3.17 12.86 17.82
CA VAL A 60 2.02 12.23 18.49
C VAL A 60 1.82 12.83 19.88
N GLN A 61 2.88 12.94 20.69
CA GLN A 61 2.77 13.56 22.02
C GLN A 61 2.22 14.99 21.97
N THR A 62 2.74 15.80 21.05
CA THR A 62 2.28 17.18 20.86
C THR A 62 0.82 17.22 20.41
N ALA A 63 0.45 16.38 19.45
CA ALA A 63 -0.91 16.30 18.92
C ALA A 63 -1.94 15.88 19.98
N MET A 64 -1.52 15.13 21.00
CA MET A 64 -2.39 14.68 22.09
C MET A 64 -2.60 15.71 23.20
N GLU A 65 -1.86 16.82 23.22
CA GLU A 65 -1.97 17.88 24.24
C GLU A 65 -3.43 18.30 24.54
N PRO A 66 -4.32 18.50 23.54
CA PRO A 66 -5.71 18.92 23.78
C PRO A 66 -6.59 17.85 24.42
N LEU A 67 -6.15 16.59 24.43
CA LEU A 67 -6.90 15.49 25.03
C LEU A 67 -6.62 15.31 26.51
N HIS A 68 -5.59 15.99 27.05
CA HIS A 68 -5.25 15.93 28.47
C HIS A 68 -6.37 16.48 29.37
N PRO A 69 -6.32 16.16 30.69
CA PRO A 69 -7.20 16.77 31.66
C PRO A 69 -7.21 18.31 31.55
N PRO A 70 -8.38 18.97 31.67
CA PRO A 70 -9.66 18.44 32.18
C PRO A 70 -10.57 17.83 31.10
N VAL A 71 -10.15 17.74 29.84
CA VAL A 71 -11.03 17.25 28.75
C VAL A 71 -11.32 15.75 28.91
N ASN A 72 -10.31 14.98 29.32
CA ASN A 72 -10.44 13.56 29.63
C ASN A 72 -9.73 13.27 30.96
N ASP A 73 -10.49 12.95 32.01
CA ASP A 73 -9.98 12.86 33.39
C ASP A 73 -8.85 11.83 33.59
N LYS A 74 -8.88 10.70 32.87
CA LYS A 74 -7.91 9.61 33.03
C LYS A 74 -6.94 9.50 31.85
N PHE A 75 -6.86 10.53 31.02
CA PHE A 75 -5.97 10.51 29.86
C PHE A 75 -4.52 10.72 30.28
N GLN A 76 -3.66 9.77 29.91
CA GLN A 76 -2.24 9.79 30.22
C GLN A 76 -1.43 9.30 29.02
N LEU A 77 -0.28 9.91 28.77
CA LEU A 77 0.73 9.39 27.87
C LEU A 77 1.93 8.93 28.68
N GLN A 78 2.40 7.72 28.41
CA GLN A 78 3.64 7.20 28.94
C GLN A 78 4.57 6.90 27.76
N ARG A 79 5.78 7.43 27.82
CA ARG A 79 6.80 7.19 26.80
C ARG A 79 7.95 6.43 27.43
N ASP A 80 8.23 5.25 26.90
CA ASP A 80 9.40 4.48 27.29
C ASP A 80 10.51 4.71 26.25
N GLY A 81 11.38 5.67 26.58
CA GLY A 81 12.50 6.07 25.73
C GLY A 81 12.07 6.54 24.33
N ASN A 82 12.65 5.91 23.31
CA ASN A 82 12.40 6.21 21.89
C ASN A 82 11.68 5.10 21.15
N ASP A 83 11.39 4.00 21.83
CA ASP A 83 10.90 2.78 21.20
C ASP A 83 9.42 2.53 21.46
N GLU A 84 8.84 3.08 22.53
CA GLU A 84 7.42 2.83 22.85
C GLU A 84 6.71 4.09 23.36
N LEU A 85 5.47 4.28 22.88
CA LEU A 85 4.53 5.27 23.36
C LEU A 85 3.19 4.61 23.67
N VAL A 86 2.80 4.71 24.92
CA VAL A 86 1.57 4.14 25.45
C VAL A 86 0.59 5.26 25.76
N ILE A 87 -0.62 5.17 25.19
CA ILE A 87 -1.69 6.14 25.38
C ILE A 87 -2.79 5.46 26.20
N HIS A 88 -2.95 5.92 27.43
CA HIS A 88 -4.03 5.50 28.30
C HIS A 88 -5.19 6.47 28.16
N THR A 89 -6.36 5.92 27.82
CA THR A 89 -7.63 6.65 27.77
C THR A 89 -8.50 6.25 28.95
N ASN A 90 -9.70 6.82 29.05
CA ASN A 90 -10.63 6.55 30.15
C ASN A 90 -11.01 5.07 30.31
N SER A 91 -10.92 4.28 29.24
CA SER A 91 -11.39 2.89 29.24
C SER A 91 -10.47 1.89 28.54
N LYS A 92 -9.52 2.37 27.73
CA LYS A 92 -8.68 1.52 26.88
C LYS A 92 -7.26 2.08 26.77
N GLU A 93 -6.37 1.22 26.32
CA GLU A 93 -4.98 1.50 26.09
C GLU A 93 -4.66 1.32 24.61
N PHE A 94 -3.82 2.20 24.09
CA PHE A 94 -3.24 2.13 22.76
C PHE A 94 -1.73 2.11 22.90
N VAL A 95 -1.07 1.31 22.07
CA VAL A 95 0.40 1.18 22.11
C VAL A 95 0.95 1.46 20.71
N ILE A 96 1.98 2.30 20.66
CA ILE A 96 2.76 2.58 19.46
C ILE A 96 4.20 2.15 19.76
N GLU A 97 4.65 1.10 19.08
CA GLU A 97 5.99 0.52 19.27
C GLU A 97 6.83 0.70 17.99
N VAL A 98 8.10 1.04 18.15
CA VAL A 98 9.07 1.25 17.08
C VAL A 98 9.94 0.01 16.93
N LEU A 99 9.67 -0.79 15.91
CA LEU A 99 10.46 -1.95 15.58
C LEU A 99 11.67 -1.59 14.71
N SER A 100 12.73 -1.14 15.37
CA SER A 100 14.01 -0.76 14.75
C SER A 100 14.64 -1.86 13.86
N SER A 101 14.44 -3.14 14.20
CA SER A 101 14.97 -4.29 13.44
C SER A 101 14.26 -4.48 12.09
N LYS A 102 12.96 -4.19 12.04
CA LYS A 102 12.12 -4.31 10.84
C LYS A 102 11.96 -2.98 10.10
N GLN A 103 12.40 -1.86 10.70
CA GLN A 103 12.14 -0.51 10.22
C GLN A 103 10.65 -0.23 10.05
N GLN A 104 9.88 -0.60 11.07
CA GLN A 104 8.42 -0.50 11.09
C GLN A 104 7.96 0.13 12.40
N ILE A 105 6.77 0.74 12.37
CA ILE A 105 6.03 1.13 13.56
C ILE A 105 4.84 0.20 13.70
N GLU A 106 4.70 -0.42 14.85
CA GLU A 106 3.55 -1.23 15.22
C GLU A 106 2.57 -0.39 16.04
N PHE A 107 1.31 -0.36 15.61
CA PHE A 107 0.23 0.30 16.30
C PHE A 107 -0.78 -0.74 16.75
N SER A 108 -0.92 -0.89 18.07
CA SER A 108 -1.91 -1.73 18.71
C SER A 108 -3.11 -0.89 19.13
N SER A 109 -4.24 -1.11 18.46
CA SER A 109 -5.51 -0.47 18.77
C SER A 109 -6.53 -1.48 19.28
N PRO A 110 -7.30 -1.17 20.35
CA PRO A 110 -8.41 -1.99 20.82
C PRO A 110 -9.56 -2.08 19.81
N VAL A 111 -9.57 -1.25 18.75
CA VAL A 111 -10.64 -1.25 17.73
C VAL A 111 -10.16 -1.81 16.41
N SER A 112 -8.98 -1.40 15.95
CA SER A 112 -8.44 -1.81 14.64
C SER A 112 -7.54 -3.04 14.70
N GLY A 113 -7.21 -3.51 15.90
CA GLY A 113 -6.20 -4.54 16.12
C GLY A 113 -4.78 -4.00 15.93
N LEU A 114 -3.85 -4.93 15.71
CA LEU A 114 -2.45 -4.63 15.46
C LEU A 114 -2.22 -4.30 13.98
N ARG A 115 -1.52 -3.21 13.71
CA ARG A 115 -1.13 -2.77 12.36
C ARG A 115 0.33 -2.37 12.30
N THR A 116 0.93 -2.54 11.12
CA THR A 116 2.35 -2.26 10.87
C THR A 116 2.49 -1.19 9.80
N TYR A 117 3.25 -0.15 10.10
CA TYR A 117 3.45 1.01 9.25
C TYR A 117 4.90 1.11 8.80
N GLN A 118 5.09 1.59 7.57
CA GLN A 118 6.41 1.84 7.00
C GLN A 118 6.49 3.27 6.48
N TRP A 119 7.70 3.83 6.53
CA TRP A 119 7.93 5.17 6.03
C TRP A 119 7.81 5.22 4.50
N ASN A 120 6.85 6.00 4.02
CA ASN A 120 6.75 6.35 2.61
C ASN A 120 7.55 7.64 2.35
N ALA A 121 8.71 7.50 1.71
CA ALA A 121 9.58 8.64 1.40
C ALA A 121 8.99 9.65 0.40
N MET A 122 8.03 9.23 -0.45
CA MET A 122 7.35 10.12 -1.39
C MET A 122 6.28 10.96 -0.70
N ALA A 123 5.44 10.31 0.11
CA ALA A 123 4.36 10.98 0.85
C ALA A 123 4.85 11.68 2.13
N LYS A 124 6.06 11.35 2.61
CA LYS A 124 6.63 11.75 3.91
C LYS A 124 5.72 11.39 5.09
N ARG A 125 5.13 10.19 5.02
CA ARG A 125 4.13 9.68 5.98
C ARG A 125 4.35 8.22 6.30
N TRP A 126 3.79 7.77 7.42
CA TRP A 126 3.82 6.38 7.86
C TRP A 126 2.56 5.69 7.36
N GLU A 127 2.73 4.75 6.42
CA GLU A 127 1.62 4.10 5.74
C GLU A 127 1.63 2.58 5.97
N ASP A 128 0.43 2.01 6.12
CA ASP A 128 0.22 0.57 6.13
C ASP A 128 0.51 -0.01 4.74
N GLU A 129 1.19 -1.15 4.68
CA GLU A 129 1.55 -1.78 3.40
C GLU A 129 0.35 -2.35 2.63
N THR A 130 -0.73 -2.64 3.32
CA THR A 130 -1.87 -3.40 2.80
C THR A 130 -2.88 -2.47 2.14
N ASP A 131 -3.19 -1.35 2.78
CA ASP A 131 -4.27 -0.45 2.39
C ASP A 131 -3.84 1.01 2.23
N SER A 132 -2.54 1.31 2.41
CA SER A 132 -1.97 2.67 2.32
C SER A 132 -2.60 3.69 3.26
N HIS A 133 -3.29 3.24 4.33
CA HIS A 133 -3.77 4.17 5.33
C HIS A 133 -2.62 4.78 6.12
N ASP A 134 -2.75 6.06 6.41
CA ASP A 134 -1.85 6.79 7.28
C ASP A 134 -2.15 6.49 8.76
N ILE A 135 -1.09 6.37 9.56
CA ILE A 135 -1.19 6.06 10.99
C ILE A 135 -1.89 7.16 11.78
N GLU A 136 -1.65 8.44 11.46
CA GLU A 136 -2.19 9.59 12.22
C GLU A 136 -3.72 9.65 12.04
N GLY A 137 -4.19 9.42 10.81
CA GLY A 137 -5.61 9.30 10.51
C GLY A 137 -6.29 8.12 11.23
N LEU A 138 -5.63 6.95 11.28
CA LEU A 138 -6.18 5.78 11.96
C LEU A 138 -6.24 5.99 13.48
N LEU A 139 -5.17 6.53 14.05
CA LEU A 139 -5.05 6.85 15.47
C LEU A 139 -6.13 7.85 15.89
N THR A 140 -6.32 8.92 15.12
CA THR A 140 -7.37 9.92 15.35
C THR A 140 -8.75 9.28 15.36
N ARG A 141 -9.08 8.51 14.32
CA ARG A 141 -10.38 7.83 14.19
C ARG A 141 -10.66 6.89 15.36
N ASP A 142 -9.65 6.18 15.83
CA ASP A 142 -9.81 5.22 16.91
C ASP A 142 -9.88 5.90 18.29
N LEU A 143 -9.08 6.95 18.53
CA LEU A 143 -9.12 7.72 19.78
C LEU A 143 -10.43 8.46 19.99
N MET A 144 -11.02 9.03 18.94
CA MET A 144 -12.32 9.73 19.00
C MET A 144 -13.47 8.85 19.48
N ARG A 145 -13.30 7.52 19.55
CA ARG A 145 -14.29 6.60 20.11
C ARG A 145 -14.23 6.48 21.64
N PHE A 146 -13.13 6.89 22.27
CA PHE A 146 -12.89 6.72 23.70
C PHE A 146 -12.53 8.02 24.44
N CYS A 147 -12.16 9.07 23.70
CA CYS A 147 -11.83 10.39 24.24
C CYS A 147 -12.75 11.44 23.65
N ALA A 148 -13.04 12.48 24.44
CA ALA A 148 -13.59 13.73 23.94
C ALA A 148 -12.47 14.59 23.34
N GLY A 149 -12.73 15.20 22.18
CA GLY A 149 -11.74 15.99 21.45
C GLY A 149 -11.09 15.23 20.28
N ILE A 150 -10.18 15.90 19.60
CA ILE A 150 -9.47 15.39 18.42
C ILE A 150 -7.98 15.77 18.57
N PRO A 151 -7.04 14.83 18.33
CA PRO A 151 -5.62 15.17 18.25
C PRO A 151 -5.33 16.21 17.14
N LEU A 152 -4.32 17.05 17.33
CA LEU A 152 -3.90 18.08 16.38
C LEU A 152 -2.65 17.65 15.59
N PHE A 153 -2.86 16.82 14.56
CA PHE A 153 -1.81 16.41 13.60
C PHE A 153 -1.67 17.41 12.43
#